data_AF-A0A1K1LP89-F1
#
_entry.id   AF-A0A1K1LP89-F1
#
_cell.length_a   1.000
_cell.length_b   1.000
_cell.length_c   1.000
_cell.angle_alpha   90.00
_cell.angle_beta   90.00
_cell.angle_gamma   90.00
#
_symmetry.space_group_name_H-M   'P 1'
#
loop_
_entity.id
_entity.type
_entity.pdbx_description
1 polymer ?
#
loop_
_entity_poly.entity_id
_entity_poly.type
_entity_poly.pdbx_seq_one_letter_code
_entity_poly.pdbx_strand_id
1 'polypeptide(L)'
;MVRTSRTVLAGIGAGGALIASATALVLTAGAPADAAATTSTAYGVSASGVDPVGATPSVSSNGAVKTASGAAAGKAGTFSATGITVRAGAGIAEATVGNLTVGGKSIGSVSAKCSNGKTTYSHSGSAPAASNLKVSFGGGAGATVQITGAGGKAVETITVAVVKCGTGTPPPTSQPPTGQPTQQPPTGQPTQPPGGQPTHQPSGKPSKQPPTGTHRPGSTPDKPAPPPVPRDGHHPVTG
;
A
#
# COMPACT_ATOMS: atom_id res chain seq x y z
N MET A 1 25.25 -38.77 32.67
CA MET A 1 25.10 -37.50 33.41
C MET A 1 24.38 -36.50 32.50
N VAL A 2 23.05 -36.51 32.46
CA VAL A 2 22.23 -35.50 31.74
C VAL A 2 20.97 -35.30 32.58
N ARG A 3 20.77 -34.07 33.09
CA ARG A 3 19.61 -33.69 33.92
C ARG A 3 18.45 -33.30 33.02
N THR A 4 17.35 -34.05 33.13
CA THR A 4 16.05 -33.76 32.53
C THR A 4 15.24 -32.91 33.49
N SER A 5 15.03 -31.63 33.19
CA SER A 5 14.12 -30.77 33.93
C SER A 5 12.70 -30.91 33.38
N ARG A 6 11.85 -31.65 34.10
CA ARG A 6 10.39 -31.64 33.90
C ARG A 6 9.81 -30.58 34.83
N THR A 7 9.24 -29.52 34.27
CA THR A 7 8.44 -28.55 35.04
C THR A 7 6.99 -29.01 35.04
N VAL A 8 6.56 -29.56 36.15
CA VAL A 8 5.15 -29.83 36.49
C VAL A 8 4.59 -28.55 37.09
N LEU A 9 3.53 -27.99 36.51
CA LEU A 9 2.73 -26.95 37.17
C LEU A 9 1.41 -27.58 37.60
N ALA A 10 1.26 -27.74 38.91
CA ALA A 10 0.08 -28.27 39.57
C ALA A 10 -0.77 -27.12 40.10
N GLY A 11 -2.08 -27.23 39.89
CA GLY A 11 -3.14 -26.88 40.84
C GLY A 11 -3.42 -25.39 41.11
N ILE A 12 -4.68 -25.00 41.00
CA ILE A 12 -5.58 -24.79 42.15
C ILE A 12 -7.00 -24.65 41.58
N GLY A 13 -7.90 -25.51 42.05
CA GLY A 13 -9.35 -25.33 41.92
C GLY A 13 -9.93 -24.92 43.28
N ALA A 14 -10.94 -24.06 43.25
CA ALA A 14 -12.00 -23.84 44.24
C ALA A 14 -12.90 -22.75 43.60
N GLY A 15 -14.21 -22.86 43.44
CA GLY A 15 -15.18 -23.43 44.36
C GLY A 15 -15.90 -22.29 45.09
N GLY A 16 -16.99 -21.78 44.48
CA GLY A 16 -18.16 -21.13 45.09
C GLY A 16 -18.01 -19.95 46.08
N ALA A 17 -18.64 -18.81 45.77
CA ALA A 17 -19.46 -18.03 46.71
C ALA A 17 -20.26 -16.94 45.96
N LEU A 18 -21.59 -17.03 46.03
CA LEU A 18 -22.50 -15.93 45.76
C LEU A 18 -22.34 -14.90 46.88
N ILE A 19 -21.86 -13.70 46.57
CA ILE A 19 -21.88 -12.58 47.50
C ILE A 19 -22.63 -11.44 46.80
N ALA A 20 -23.85 -11.21 47.26
CA ALA A 20 -24.60 -9.99 46.99
C ALA A 20 -23.98 -8.86 47.80
N SER A 21 -23.03 -8.14 47.22
CA SER A 21 -22.53 -6.87 47.76
C SER A 21 -23.10 -5.72 46.93
N ALA A 22 -24.05 -5.01 47.53
CA ALA A 22 -24.52 -3.71 47.08
C ALA A 22 -23.33 -2.74 47.09
N THR A 23 -22.65 -2.66 45.94
CA THR A 23 -21.53 -1.74 45.74
C THR A 23 -22.11 -0.53 45.01
N ALA A 24 -21.97 0.63 45.66
CA ALA A 24 -22.45 1.91 45.18
C ALA A 24 -22.14 2.12 43.70
N LEU A 25 -23.19 2.36 42.90
CA LEU A 25 -23.10 2.83 41.53
C LEU A 25 -22.46 4.22 41.54
N VAL A 26 -21.13 4.29 41.46
CA VAL A 26 -20.46 5.53 41.04
C VAL A 26 -20.78 5.69 39.57
N LEU A 27 -21.81 6.49 39.27
CA LEU A 27 -22.02 7.09 37.95
C LEU A 27 -20.81 7.98 37.65
N THR A 28 -19.74 7.36 37.17
CA THR A 28 -18.71 8.10 36.44
C THR A 28 -19.42 8.62 35.19
N ALA A 29 -19.65 9.94 35.18
CA ALA A 29 -20.12 10.65 34.02
C ALA A 29 -19.29 10.18 32.84
N GLY A 30 -19.94 9.52 31.87
CA GLY A 30 -19.29 9.08 30.65
C GLY A 30 -18.62 10.29 30.04
N ALA A 31 -17.29 10.26 29.99
CA ALA A 31 -16.57 11.12 29.08
C ALA A 31 -17.23 10.97 27.71
N PRO A 32 -17.47 12.07 26.97
CA PRO A 32 -18.01 11.95 25.62
C PRO A 32 -17.16 10.92 24.89
N ALA A 33 -17.81 9.98 24.21
CA ALA A 33 -17.13 9.08 23.29
C ALA A 33 -16.39 9.99 22.30
N ASP A 34 -15.13 10.29 22.59
CA ASP A 34 -14.22 10.98 21.70
C ASP A 34 -14.31 10.18 20.41
N ALA A 35 -14.95 10.80 19.40
CA ALA A 35 -15.07 10.23 18.08
C ALA A 35 -13.64 9.90 17.67
N ALA A 36 -13.28 8.61 17.77
CA ALA A 36 -11.90 8.18 17.73
C ALA A 36 -11.31 8.68 16.43
N ALA A 37 -10.53 9.77 16.50
CA ALA A 37 -9.70 10.23 15.41
C ALA A 37 -8.72 9.09 15.18
N THR A 38 -9.13 8.13 14.34
CA THR A 38 -8.51 6.82 14.36
C THR A 38 -7.19 7.01 13.62
N THR A 39 -6.13 7.10 14.41
CA THR A 39 -4.76 7.28 13.93
C THR A 39 -4.53 6.36 12.74
N SER A 40 -4.22 6.96 11.60
CA SER A 40 -3.88 6.21 10.41
C SER A 40 -2.38 5.95 10.45
N THR A 41 -1.99 4.69 10.29
CA THR A 41 -0.59 4.26 10.26
C THR A 41 -0.31 3.46 9.00
N ALA A 42 0.88 3.65 8.44
CA ALA A 42 1.37 2.87 7.32
C ALA A 42 2.87 2.62 7.51
N TYR A 43 3.32 1.40 7.21
CA TYR A 43 4.74 1.12 7.12
C TYR A 43 5.09 0.19 5.97
N GLY A 44 6.32 0.35 5.49
CA GLY A 44 6.87 -0.31 4.32
C GLY A 44 7.17 -1.77 4.57
N VAL A 45 8.18 -2.01 5.39
CA VAL A 45 8.66 -3.35 5.72
C VAL A 45 9.00 -3.41 7.21
N SER A 46 8.74 -4.56 7.83
CA SER A 46 9.32 -4.95 9.11
C SER A 46 9.77 -6.41 9.03
N ALA A 47 10.80 -6.77 9.79
CA ALA A 47 11.28 -8.14 9.87
C ALA A 47 11.57 -8.52 11.32
N SER A 48 11.27 -9.77 11.67
CA SER A 48 11.59 -10.37 12.96
C SER A 48 12.25 -11.74 12.77
N GLY A 49 13.07 -12.14 13.74
CA GLY A 49 13.82 -13.40 13.67
C GLY A 49 15.32 -13.16 13.56
N VAL A 50 15.97 -13.89 12.66
CA VAL A 50 17.44 -13.89 12.52
C VAL A 50 18.03 -12.59 11.94
N ASP A 51 17.24 -11.82 11.18
CA ASP A 51 17.65 -10.52 10.63
C ASP A 51 16.59 -9.44 10.89
N PRO A 52 16.48 -8.94 12.14
CA PRO A 52 15.39 -8.07 12.52
C PRO A 52 15.55 -6.65 11.94
N VAL A 53 14.45 -6.12 11.41
CA VAL A 53 14.35 -4.75 10.89
C VAL A 53 13.08 -4.11 11.42
N GLY A 54 13.24 -2.95 12.06
CA GLY A 54 12.10 -2.16 12.53
C GLY A 54 11.24 -1.66 11.38
N ALA A 55 9.98 -1.31 11.66
CA ALA A 55 9.05 -0.81 10.66
C ALA A 55 9.59 0.43 9.93
N THR A 56 9.96 0.27 8.65
CA THR A 56 10.60 1.34 7.87
C THR A 56 10.28 1.28 6.37
N PRO A 57 10.12 2.44 5.70
CA PRO A 57 9.70 3.71 6.31
C PRO A 57 8.34 3.55 7.02
N SER A 58 8.06 4.37 8.02
CA SER A 58 6.78 4.36 8.74
C SER A 58 6.23 5.78 8.93
N VAL A 59 4.90 5.90 8.85
CA VAL A 59 4.16 7.14 9.08
C VAL A 59 2.96 6.88 9.97
N SER A 60 2.64 7.86 10.81
CA SER A 60 1.47 7.88 11.67
C SER A 60 0.89 9.30 11.70
N SER A 61 -0.42 9.42 11.50
CA SER A 61 -1.11 10.70 11.52
C SER A 61 -2.57 10.56 11.93
N ASN A 62 -3.04 11.50 12.75
CA ASN A 62 -4.45 11.67 13.14
C ASN A 62 -5.16 12.74 12.30
N GLY A 63 -4.42 13.45 11.42
CA GLY A 63 -4.90 14.62 10.70
C GLY A 63 -4.39 14.63 9.27
N ALA A 64 -3.64 15.66 8.89
CA ALA A 64 -3.09 15.79 7.53
C ALA A 64 -2.32 14.53 7.08
N VAL A 65 -2.40 14.23 5.79
CA VAL A 65 -1.70 13.08 5.19
C VAL A 65 -0.20 13.34 5.26
N LYS A 66 0.52 12.41 5.89
CA LYS A 66 1.99 12.37 5.87
C LYS A 66 2.45 11.34 4.86
N THR A 67 3.63 11.53 4.29
CA THR A 67 4.22 10.59 3.34
C THR A 67 5.69 10.37 3.67
N ALA A 68 6.16 9.14 3.53
CA ALA A 68 7.56 8.79 3.60
C ALA A 68 7.88 7.80 2.47
N SER A 69 9.13 7.80 2.01
CA SER A 69 9.60 6.87 0.99
C SER A 69 11.01 6.42 1.31
N GLY A 70 11.42 5.30 0.72
CA GLY A 70 12.77 4.79 0.90
C GLY A 70 12.93 3.34 0.43
N ALA A 71 13.91 2.68 1.06
CA ALA A 71 14.22 1.29 0.88
C ALA A 71 14.51 0.66 2.25
N ALA A 72 14.41 -0.66 2.32
CA ALA A 72 14.71 -1.43 3.52
C ALA A 72 15.46 -2.70 3.12
N ALA A 73 16.46 -3.10 3.88
CA ALA A 73 17.16 -4.36 3.69
C ALA A 73 17.55 -4.95 5.04
N GLY A 74 17.54 -6.27 5.11
CA GLY A 74 18.11 -7.00 6.23
C GLY A 74 19.63 -6.83 6.26
N LYS A 75 20.23 -6.77 7.47
CA LYS A 75 21.68 -6.60 7.63
C LYS A 75 22.47 -7.81 7.12
N ALA A 76 21.89 -9.00 7.23
CA ALA A 76 22.44 -10.25 6.72
C ALA A 76 22.09 -10.48 5.24
N GLY A 77 21.36 -9.54 4.60
CA GLY A 77 20.96 -9.66 3.20
C GLY A 77 19.88 -10.70 2.94
N THR A 78 19.14 -11.13 3.98
CA THR A 78 18.05 -12.10 3.85
C THR A 78 16.91 -11.55 2.99
N PHE A 79 16.72 -10.23 2.99
CA PHE A 79 15.77 -9.54 2.13
C PHE A 79 16.24 -8.15 1.71
N SER A 80 15.66 -7.66 0.61
CA SER A 80 15.77 -6.29 0.15
C SER A 80 14.43 -5.81 -0.42
N ALA A 81 14.04 -4.59 -0.07
CA ALA A 81 12.82 -3.94 -0.51
C ALA A 81 13.13 -2.54 -1.02
N THR A 82 12.67 -2.25 -2.24
CA THR A 82 12.93 -0.97 -2.93
C THR A 82 11.64 -0.35 -3.44
N GLY A 83 11.69 0.95 -3.74
CA GLY A 83 10.53 1.71 -4.19
C GLY A 83 9.43 1.74 -3.12
N ILE A 84 9.81 1.85 -1.85
CA ILE A 84 8.84 1.88 -0.76
C ILE A 84 8.24 3.29 -0.67
N THR A 85 6.92 3.37 -0.68
CA THR A 85 6.17 4.61 -0.44
C THR A 85 5.06 4.32 0.55
N VAL A 86 4.97 5.11 1.61
CA VAL A 86 3.92 5.00 2.63
C VAL A 86 3.27 6.35 2.86
N ARG A 87 1.96 6.37 3.03
CA ARG A 87 1.21 7.56 3.41
C ARG A 87 0.12 7.22 4.42
N ALA A 88 -0.11 8.12 5.37
CA ALA A 88 -1.18 7.97 6.34
C ALA A 88 -1.70 9.31 6.86
N GLY A 89 -3.00 9.40 7.08
CA GLY A 89 -3.69 10.55 7.66
C GLY A 89 -5.14 10.61 7.18
N ALA A 90 -5.98 11.38 7.87
CA ALA A 90 -7.34 11.68 7.46
C ALA A 90 -8.20 10.46 7.08
N GLY A 91 -8.09 9.36 7.84
CA GLY A 91 -8.85 8.13 7.58
C GLY A 91 -8.35 7.28 6.41
N ILE A 92 -7.21 7.64 5.80
CA ILE A 92 -6.56 6.87 4.76
C ILE A 92 -5.16 6.41 5.20
N ALA A 93 -4.78 5.22 4.76
CA ALA A 93 -3.42 4.72 4.88
C ALA A 93 -3.07 3.89 3.64
N GLU A 94 -1.93 4.14 3.03
CA GLU A 94 -1.44 3.36 1.91
C GLU A 94 0.02 3.02 2.10
N ALA A 95 0.39 1.81 1.70
CA ALA A 95 1.77 1.36 1.67
C ALA A 95 1.99 0.59 0.37
N THR A 96 3.04 0.95 -0.35
CA THR A 96 3.45 0.30 -1.59
C THR A 96 4.93 -0.02 -1.52
N VAL A 97 5.28 -1.23 -1.95
CA VAL A 97 6.65 -1.69 -2.11
C VAL A 97 6.80 -2.11 -3.57
N GLY A 98 7.68 -1.42 -4.31
CA GLY A 98 7.85 -1.62 -5.74
C GLY A 98 8.48 -2.97 -6.08
N ASN A 99 9.52 -3.37 -5.36
CA ASN A 99 10.11 -4.70 -5.48
C ASN A 99 10.54 -5.22 -4.12
N LEU A 100 10.11 -6.45 -3.80
CA LEU A 100 10.57 -7.22 -2.66
C LEU A 100 11.36 -8.43 -3.16
N THR A 101 12.57 -8.63 -2.62
CA THR A 101 13.40 -9.81 -2.84
C THR A 101 13.71 -10.46 -1.50
N VAL A 102 13.54 -11.79 -1.40
CA VAL A 102 13.81 -12.57 -0.17
C VAL A 102 14.60 -13.82 -0.54
N GLY A 103 15.75 -14.02 0.10
CA GLY A 103 16.66 -15.14 -0.19
C GLY A 103 17.08 -15.21 -1.67
N GLY A 104 17.33 -14.04 -2.28
CA GLY A 104 17.66 -13.89 -3.70
C GLY A 104 16.50 -14.10 -4.67
N LYS A 105 15.27 -14.37 -4.19
CA LYS A 105 14.09 -14.57 -5.03
C LYS A 105 13.20 -13.34 -5.02
N SER A 106 12.88 -12.82 -6.21
CA SER A 106 11.95 -11.70 -6.37
C SER A 106 10.51 -12.17 -6.10
N ILE A 107 9.81 -11.45 -5.23
CA ILE A 107 8.39 -11.64 -4.88
C ILE A 107 7.51 -10.71 -5.72
N GLY A 108 8.07 -9.62 -6.23
CA GLY A 108 7.36 -8.58 -6.99
C GLY A 108 6.88 -7.41 -6.13
N SER A 109 5.92 -6.65 -6.66
CA SER A 109 5.35 -5.50 -5.96
C SER A 109 4.21 -5.90 -5.03
N VAL A 110 4.07 -5.18 -3.92
CA VAL A 110 2.98 -5.35 -2.95
C VAL A 110 2.43 -3.99 -2.59
N SER A 111 1.11 -3.85 -2.60
CA SER A 111 0.41 -2.64 -2.19
C SER A 111 -0.76 -2.97 -1.27
N ALA A 112 -0.91 -2.16 -0.24
CA ALA A 112 -2.06 -2.18 0.65
C ALA A 112 -2.65 -0.77 0.75
N LYS A 113 -3.97 -0.68 0.71
CA LYS A 113 -4.70 0.58 0.87
C LYS A 113 -5.84 0.39 1.85
N CYS A 114 -5.85 1.19 2.91
CA CYS A 114 -6.93 1.30 3.86
C CYS A 114 -7.63 2.63 3.64
N SER A 115 -8.95 2.58 3.48
CA SER A 115 -9.82 3.75 3.44
C SER A 115 -11.05 3.48 4.28
N ASN A 116 -11.39 4.37 5.22
CA ASN A 116 -12.57 4.24 6.08
C ASN A 116 -12.64 2.90 6.83
N GLY A 117 -11.50 2.41 7.32
CA GLY A 117 -11.38 1.11 7.99
C GLY A 117 -11.46 -0.12 7.07
N LYS A 118 -11.61 0.04 5.75
CA LYS A 118 -11.60 -1.05 4.79
C LYS A 118 -10.24 -1.15 4.10
N THR A 119 -9.58 -2.30 4.24
CA THR A 119 -8.29 -2.55 3.59
C THR A 119 -8.45 -3.37 2.30
N THR A 120 -7.73 -2.95 1.27
CA THR A 120 -7.61 -3.61 -0.03
C THR A 120 -6.15 -3.92 -0.31
N TYR A 121 -5.91 -5.02 -1.03
CA TYR A 121 -4.58 -5.51 -1.35
C TYR A 121 -4.42 -5.70 -2.84
N SER A 122 -3.20 -5.47 -3.31
CA SER A 122 -2.79 -5.75 -4.67
C SER A 122 -1.33 -6.19 -4.68
N HIS A 123 -0.99 -7.12 -5.56
CA HIS A 123 0.38 -7.55 -5.80
C HIS A 123 0.54 -7.89 -7.28
N SER A 124 1.76 -7.77 -7.80
CA SER A 124 2.05 -8.04 -9.22
C SER A 124 2.99 -9.22 -9.44
N GLY A 125 3.43 -9.90 -8.37
CA GLY A 125 4.31 -11.05 -8.46
C GLY A 125 3.72 -12.32 -7.89
N SER A 126 4.48 -13.40 -8.06
CA SER A 126 4.12 -14.76 -7.65
C SER A 126 4.96 -15.20 -6.45
N ALA A 127 4.37 -15.97 -5.54
CA ALA A 127 5.11 -16.64 -4.48
C ALA A 127 6.17 -17.57 -5.11
N PRO A 128 7.47 -17.39 -4.85
CA PRO A 128 8.49 -18.26 -5.43
C PRO A 128 8.31 -19.68 -4.90
N ALA A 129 8.48 -20.67 -5.78
CA ALA A 129 8.54 -22.06 -5.36
C ALA A 129 9.88 -22.31 -4.65
N ALA A 130 9.86 -22.28 -3.31
CA ALA A 130 10.98 -22.70 -2.48
C ALA A 130 10.45 -23.43 -1.24
N SER A 131 11.08 -24.55 -0.88
CA SER A 131 10.66 -25.39 0.25
C SER A 131 10.75 -24.66 1.60
N ASN A 132 11.68 -23.70 1.70
CA ASN A 132 11.95 -22.92 2.90
C ASN A 132 11.33 -21.51 2.88
N LEU A 133 10.50 -21.18 1.89
CA LEU A 133 9.87 -19.87 1.77
C LEU A 133 8.35 -20.02 1.69
N LYS A 134 7.63 -19.32 2.57
CA LYS A 134 6.17 -19.21 2.52
C LYS A 134 5.80 -17.75 2.32
N VAL A 135 5.07 -17.45 1.26
CA VAL A 135 4.58 -16.11 0.97
C VAL A 135 3.06 -16.13 1.06
N SER A 136 2.50 -15.24 1.86
CA SER A 136 1.05 -15.02 1.97
C SER A 136 0.73 -13.59 1.56
N PHE A 137 -0.02 -13.46 0.47
CA PHE A 137 -0.55 -12.17 0.02
C PHE A 137 -1.97 -12.02 0.58
N GLY A 138 -2.18 -11.07 1.49
CA GLY A 138 -3.51 -10.74 2.00
C GLY A 138 -4.03 -11.71 3.07
N GLY A 139 -3.84 -11.33 4.33
CA GLY A 139 -4.41 -12.01 5.50
C GLY A 139 -4.54 -11.12 6.73
N GLY A 140 -4.50 -9.80 6.56
CA GLY A 140 -4.45 -8.85 7.66
C GLY A 140 -4.33 -7.42 7.18
N ALA A 141 -3.25 -6.73 7.62
CA ALA A 141 -2.89 -5.35 7.28
C ALA A 141 -1.83 -5.22 6.16
N GLY A 142 -1.22 -6.33 5.70
CA GLY A 142 -0.15 -6.40 4.68
C GLY A 142 0.09 -7.82 4.13
N ALA A 143 1.20 -8.00 3.40
CA ALA A 143 1.71 -9.33 2.98
C ALA A 143 2.75 -9.85 3.99
N THR A 144 2.84 -11.17 4.12
CA THR A 144 3.78 -11.83 5.05
C THR A 144 4.63 -12.85 4.32
N VAL A 145 5.94 -12.78 4.52
CA VAL A 145 6.91 -13.75 4.03
C VAL A 145 7.57 -14.42 5.22
N GLN A 146 7.54 -15.75 5.27
CA GLN A 146 8.21 -16.54 6.29
C GLN A 146 9.33 -17.35 5.67
N ILE A 147 10.51 -17.28 6.28
CA ILE A 147 11.63 -18.17 5.97
C ILE A 147 11.62 -19.28 7.03
N THR A 148 11.61 -20.52 6.57
CA THR A 148 11.57 -21.71 7.41
C THR A 148 12.97 -22.31 7.54
N GLY A 149 13.41 -22.56 8.79
CA GLY A 149 14.68 -23.21 9.09
C GLY A 149 14.57 -24.74 9.17
N ALA A 150 15.64 -25.36 9.66
CA ALA A 150 15.65 -26.79 9.97
C ALA A 150 14.50 -27.15 10.93
N GLY A 151 13.76 -28.22 10.63
CA GLY A 151 12.62 -28.65 11.43
C GLY A 151 11.29 -27.93 11.15
N GLY A 152 11.18 -27.19 10.04
CA GLY A 152 9.89 -26.67 9.57
C GLY A 152 9.37 -25.46 10.35
N LYS A 153 10.19 -24.83 11.20
CA LYS A 153 9.82 -23.65 12.00
C LYS A 153 10.22 -22.37 11.29
N ALA A 154 9.37 -21.34 11.36
CA ALA A 154 9.72 -20.00 10.89
C ALA A 154 10.88 -19.44 11.71
N VAL A 155 11.98 -19.11 11.05
CA VAL A 155 13.18 -18.49 11.65
C VAL A 155 13.24 -17.00 11.34
N GLU A 156 12.52 -16.55 10.32
CA GLU A 156 12.39 -15.16 9.95
C GLU A 156 10.98 -14.89 9.43
N THR A 157 10.40 -13.77 9.82
CA THR A 157 9.10 -13.29 9.34
C THR A 157 9.24 -11.86 8.90
N ILE A 158 8.95 -11.60 7.63
CA ILE A 158 9.00 -10.28 7.00
C ILE A 158 7.55 -9.88 6.70
N THR A 159 7.14 -8.71 7.18
CA THR A 159 5.81 -8.15 6.94
C THR A 159 5.95 -6.91 6.07
N VAL A 160 5.11 -6.80 5.04
CA VAL A 160 5.30 -5.86 3.93
C VAL A 160 4.00 -5.14 3.63
N ALA A 161 4.11 -3.84 3.33
CA ALA A 161 3.03 -2.94 2.99
C ALA A 161 1.88 -3.00 4.00
N VAL A 162 2.16 -2.59 5.24
CA VAL A 162 1.20 -2.70 6.32
C VAL A 162 0.47 -1.38 6.53
N VAL A 163 -0.86 -1.43 6.57
CA VAL A 163 -1.71 -0.25 6.74
C VAL A 163 -2.78 -0.46 7.81
N LYS A 164 -3.06 0.61 8.54
CA LYS A 164 -4.21 0.71 9.44
C LYS A 164 -4.78 2.12 9.31
N CYS A 165 -6.07 2.21 9.10
CA CYS A 165 -6.81 3.47 9.12
C CYS A 165 -8.08 3.23 9.93
N GLY A 166 -8.71 4.28 10.45
CA GLY A 166 -10.09 4.12 10.89
C GLY A 166 -11.07 4.88 10.05
N THR A 167 -12.21 5.17 10.66
CA THR A 167 -13.46 5.54 9.98
C THR A 167 -13.60 7.04 9.73
N GLY A 168 -12.50 7.79 9.73
CA GLY A 168 -12.53 9.23 9.46
C GLY A 168 -12.89 9.54 8.01
N THR A 169 -13.69 10.57 7.77
CA THR A 169 -14.02 11.05 6.43
C THR A 169 -12.77 11.67 5.79
N PRO A 170 -12.25 11.14 4.67
CA PRO A 170 -11.17 11.80 3.97
C PRO A 170 -11.63 13.18 3.50
N PRO A 171 -10.78 14.22 3.54
CA PRO A 171 -11.09 15.49 2.91
C PRO A 171 -11.39 15.22 1.43
N PRO A 172 -12.32 15.98 0.80
CA PRO A 172 -12.66 15.79 -0.59
C PRO A 172 -11.41 15.90 -1.45
N THR A 173 -10.97 14.79 -2.05
CA THR A 173 -9.86 14.79 -2.98
C THR A 173 -10.35 15.38 -4.29
N SER A 174 -9.75 16.49 -4.73
CA SER A 174 -9.95 17.04 -6.09
C SER A 174 -9.22 16.18 -7.14
N GLN A 175 -9.31 14.85 -7.05
CA GLN A 175 -8.82 13.96 -8.09
C GLN A 175 -9.97 13.68 -9.06
N PRO A 176 -9.87 14.08 -10.35
CA PRO A 176 -10.82 13.62 -11.35
C PRO A 176 -10.80 12.10 -11.39
N PRO A 177 -11.95 11.42 -11.51
CA PRO A 177 -11.97 9.98 -11.68
C PRO A 177 -11.17 9.63 -12.94
N THR A 178 -10.03 8.94 -12.80
CA THR A 178 -9.38 8.22 -13.90
C THR A 178 -10.20 6.97 -14.16
N GLY A 179 -11.36 7.15 -14.74
CA GLY A 179 -12.32 6.12 -15.10
C GLY A 179 -13.18 6.70 -16.20
N GLN A 180 -12.81 6.40 -17.44
CA GLN A 180 -13.62 6.65 -18.61
C GLN A 180 -15.02 6.06 -18.35
N PRO A 181 -16.11 6.85 -18.40
CA PRO A 181 -17.43 6.24 -18.39
C PRO A 181 -17.58 5.47 -19.69
N THR A 182 -17.73 4.15 -19.59
CA THR A 182 -18.28 3.33 -20.67
C THR A 182 -19.69 3.85 -20.93
N GLN A 183 -19.80 4.73 -21.93
CA GLN A 183 -21.07 5.20 -22.47
C GLN A 183 -21.80 3.96 -23.02
N GLN A 184 -22.74 3.42 -22.24
CA GLN A 184 -23.76 2.52 -22.76
C GLN A 184 -24.83 3.42 -23.39
N PRO A 185 -25.07 3.38 -24.72
CA PRO A 185 -26.15 4.15 -25.31
C PRO A 185 -27.50 3.51 -24.95
N PRO A 186 -28.52 4.29 -24.55
CA PRO A 186 -29.87 3.76 -24.48
C PRO A 186 -30.39 3.52 -25.90
N THR A 187 -30.63 2.26 -26.22
CA THR A 187 -31.37 1.82 -27.42
C THR A 187 -32.87 2.01 -27.18
N GLY A 188 -33.54 2.88 -27.94
CA GLY A 188 -34.99 3.07 -27.85
C GLY A 188 -35.58 4.16 -28.76
N GLN A 189 -35.72 3.82 -30.04
CA GLN A 189 -36.65 4.26 -31.12
C GLN A 189 -37.28 5.69 -31.19
N PRO A 190 -37.32 6.32 -32.40
CA PRO A 190 -38.01 7.59 -32.66
C PRO A 190 -39.46 7.40 -33.17
N THR A 191 -40.40 8.24 -32.71
CA THR A 191 -41.76 8.35 -33.27
C THR A 191 -42.11 9.80 -33.61
N GLN A 192 -41.79 10.17 -34.85
CA GLN A 192 -42.40 11.10 -35.83
C GLN A 192 -42.99 12.52 -35.49
N PRO A 193 -42.95 13.47 -36.48
CA PRO A 193 -43.19 14.92 -36.38
C PRO A 193 -44.64 15.30 -36.85
N PRO A 194 -45.15 16.58 -36.95
CA PRO A 194 -44.56 17.78 -37.59
C PRO A 194 -44.93 19.16 -36.98
N GLY A 195 -44.28 20.24 -37.48
CA GLY A 195 -44.91 21.57 -37.53
C GLY A 195 -44.00 22.77 -37.21
N GLY A 196 -43.38 23.37 -38.24
CA GLY A 196 -42.80 24.71 -38.15
C GLY A 196 -41.54 24.90 -39.01
N GLN A 197 -41.72 25.14 -40.32
CA GLN A 197 -40.66 25.56 -41.26
C GLN A 197 -40.67 27.11 -41.41
N PRO A 198 -39.76 27.76 -42.17
CA PRO A 198 -38.49 28.32 -41.66
C PRO A 198 -38.33 29.82 -42.02
N THR A 199 -37.43 30.53 -41.34
CA THR A 199 -36.67 31.69 -41.87
C THR A 199 -35.70 32.07 -40.74
N HIS A 200 -34.38 32.07 -40.88
CA HIS A 200 -33.59 32.74 -41.89
C HIS A 200 -32.22 32.03 -42.07
N GLN A 201 -31.82 31.85 -43.31
CA GLN A 201 -30.42 31.70 -43.70
C GLN A 201 -29.90 33.11 -44.04
N PRO A 202 -28.71 33.47 -43.57
CA PRO A 202 -27.71 33.87 -44.55
C PRO A 202 -26.37 33.16 -44.30
N SER A 203 -26.01 32.35 -45.29
CA SER A 203 -24.69 32.20 -45.90
C SER A 203 -23.51 32.91 -45.19
N GLY A 204 -22.68 32.13 -44.50
CA GLY A 204 -21.36 32.57 -44.03
C GLY A 204 -20.41 31.37 -43.98
N LYS A 205 -19.51 31.27 -44.96
CA LYS A 205 -18.45 30.25 -45.04
C LYS A 205 -17.59 30.29 -43.76
N PRO A 206 -17.12 29.15 -43.20
CA PRO A 206 -16.12 29.19 -42.14
C PRO A 206 -14.80 29.71 -42.72
N SER A 207 -14.44 30.93 -42.37
CA SER A 207 -13.10 31.45 -42.62
C SER A 207 -12.13 30.70 -41.73
N LYS A 208 -11.20 29.99 -42.36
CA LYS A 208 -10.02 29.42 -41.71
C LYS A 208 -9.19 30.57 -41.16
N GLN A 209 -9.28 30.84 -39.86
CA GLN A 209 -8.29 31.67 -39.18
C GLN A 209 -7.34 30.74 -38.40
N PRO A 210 -6.03 30.73 -38.75
CA PRO A 210 -5.04 29.97 -38.01
C PRO A 210 -4.75 30.65 -36.67
N PRO A 211 -4.49 29.90 -35.58
CA PRO A 211 -3.85 30.48 -34.41
C PRO A 211 -2.43 30.90 -34.81
N THR A 212 -2.20 32.21 -34.80
CA THR A 212 -0.86 32.82 -34.79
C THR A 212 -0.17 32.44 -33.49
N GLY A 213 0.46 31.27 -33.49
CA GLY A 213 1.48 30.86 -32.52
C GLY A 213 2.75 30.61 -33.30
N THR A 214 3.78 31.39 -33.01
CA THR A 214 5.11 31.37 -33.63
C THR A 214 5.69 29.96 -33.81
N HIS A 215 5.69 29.47 -35.04
CA HIS A 215 6.48 28.31 -35.45
C HIS A 215 7.97 28.66 -35.39
N ARG A 216 8.70 28.02 -34.48
CA ARG A 216 10.12 27.69 -34.68
C ARG A 216 10.17 26.24 -35.17
N PRO A 217 10.70 25.96 -36.38
CA PRO A 217 10.74 24.61 -36.92
C PRO A 217 11.89 23.84 -36.28
N GLY A 218 11.65 22.61 -35.82
CA GLY A 218 12.69 21.76 -35.27
C GLY A 218 12.17 20.52 -34.56
N SER A 219 11.65 19.57 -35.32
CA SER A 219 11.48 18.18 -34.88
C SER A 219 12.84 17.50 -34.78
N THR A 220 13.25 17.09 -33.58
CA THR A 220 14.16 15.96 -33.39
C THR A 220 13.59 15.09 -32.25
N PRO A 221 13.34 13.79 -32.49
CA PRO A 221 13.13 12.83 -31.41
C PRO A 221 14.32 12.90 -30.45
N ASP A 222 14.07 12.87 -29.15
CA ASP A 222 15.12 12.82 -28.13
C ASP A 222 16.05 11.62 -28.43
N LYS A 223 17.27 11.92 -28.87
CA LYS A 223 18.29 10.91 -29.16
C LYS A 223 18.74 10.33 -27.83
N PRO A 224 18.64 9.00 -27.60
CA PRO A 224 19.19 8.39 -26.40
C PRO A 224 20.66 8.75 -26.21
N ALA A 225 21.04 9.06 -24.98
CA ALA A 225 22.39 9.49 -24.62
C ALA A 225 23.44 8.48 -25.16
N PRO A 226 24.58 8.96 -25.70
CA PRO A 226 25.65 8.08 -26.16
C PRO A 226 26.17 7.20 -25.01
N PRO A 227 26.49 5.92 -25.27
CA PRO A 227 27.15 5.09 -24.28
C PRO A 227 28.50 5.69 -23.89
N PRO A 228 28.94 5.53 -22.63
CA PRO A 228 30.24 6.03 -22.18
C PRO A 228 31.34 5.36 -23.02
N VAL A 229 32.19 6.19 -23.64
CA VAL A 229 33.36 5.72 -24.38
C VAL A 229 34.44 5.38 -23.36
N PRO A 230 34.94 4.14 -23.30
CA PRO A 230 36.10 3.80 -22.50
C PRO A 230 37.30 4.63 -22.98
N ARG A 231 37.93 5.38 -22.08
CA ARG A 231 39.22 6.00 -22.36
C ARG A 231 40.30 4.96 -22.12
N ASP A 232 41.18 4.77 -23.11
CA ASP A 232 42.39 3.98 -22.94
C ASP A 232 43.23 4.63 -21.82
N GLY A 233 43.44 3.87 -20.74
CA GLY A 233 44.21 4.32 -19.57
C GLY A 233 43.76 3.77 -18.22
N HIS A 234 42.61 3.09 -18.14
CA HIS A 234 42.17 2.45 -16.90
C HIS A 234 42.11 0.94 -17.06
N HIS A 235 43.14 0.28 -16.52
CA HIS A 235 43.14 -1.18 -16.35
C HIS A 235 42.03 -1.58 -15.37
N PRO A 236 41.20 -2.58 -15.69
CA PRO A 236 40.29 -3.16 -14.71
C PRO A 236 41.10 -3.85 -13.61
N VAL A 237 40.98 -3.36 -12.38
CA VAL A 237 41.49 -4.04 -11.19
C VAL A 237 40.56 -5.22 -10.91
N THR A 238 40.95 -6.40 -11.37
CA THR A 238 40.37 -7.65 -10.90
C THR A 238 40.89 -7.90 -9.49
N GLY A 239 40.04 -7.69 -8.50
CA GLY A 239 40.18 -8.20 -7.14
C GLY A 239 39.08 -9.21 -6.87
#